data_AF-A0A7X1ZNE8-F1
#
_entry.id   AF-A0A7X1ZNE8-F1
#
_cell.length_a   1.000
_cell.length_b   1.000
_cell.length_c   1.000
_cell.angle_alpha   90.00
_cell.angle_beta   90.00
_cell.angle_gamma   90.00
#
_symmetry.space_group_name_H-M   'P 1'
#
loop_
_entity.id
_entity.type
_entity.pdbx_description
1 polymer ?
#
loop_
_entity_poly.entity_id
_entity_poly.type
_entity_poly.pdbx_seq_one_letter_code
_entity_poly.pdbx_strand_id
1 'polypeptide(L)' 'MEIKLKPIGIIHSPFKKKEDMDSKKYADFRGFDFIQGELEIFKEYEKGLKDVEGFSL' A
#
# COMPACT_ATOMS: atom_id res chain seq x y z
N MET A 1 -23.11 -11.97 14.58
CA MET A 1 -21.76 -12.37 14.10
C MET A 1 -20.91 -11.13 14.07
N GLU A 2 -19.70 -11.18 14.60
CA GLU A 2 -18.73 -10.09 14.59
C GLU A 2 -17.58 -10.45 13.63
N ILE A 3 -17.17 -9.51 12.78
CA ILE A 3 -16.03 -9.68 11.88
C ILE A 3 -14.85 -8.93 12.49
N LYS A 4 -13.76 -9.64 12.78
CA LYS A 4 -12.51 -9.06 13.27
C LYS A 4 -11.47 -9.07 12.16
N LEU A 5 -10.90 -7.90 11.88
CA LEU A 5 -9.82 -7.76 10.90
C LEU A 5 -8.46 -7.85 11.60
N LYS A 6 -7.56 -8.65 11.03
CA LYS A 6 -6.16 -8.73 11.46
C LYS A 6 -5.26 -8.14 10.37
N PRO A 7 -4.43 -7.12 10.68
CA PRO A 7 -3.49 -6.57 9.71
C PRO A 7 -2.47 -7.60 9.25
N ILE A 8 -2.07 -7.52 7.99
CA ILE A 8 -1.08 -8.43 7.38
C ILE A 8 0.29 -7.78 7.13
N GLY A 9 0.40 -6.48 7.37
CA GLY A 9 1.59 -5.72 7.05
C GLY A 9 1.43 -4.21 7.30
N ILE A 10 2.45 -3.46 6.88
CA ILE A 10 2.59 -2.02 7.03
C ILE A 10 2.90 -1.41 5.66
N ILE A 11 2.33 -0.23 5.39
CA ILE A 11 2.64 0.57 4.20
C ILE A 11 3.64 1.65 4.59
N HIS A 12 4.81 1.64 3.95
CA HIS A 12 5.80 2.70 4.05
C HIS A 12 5.64 3.67 2.89
N SER A 13 5.17 4.88 3.17
CA SER A 13 4.94 5.92 2.17
C SER A 13 5.68 7.21 2.52
N PRO A 14 5.89 8.11 1.55
CA PRO A 14 6.45 9.43 1.79
C PRO A 14 5.48 10.34 2.57
N PHE A 15 4.19 10.01 2.61
CA PHE A 15 3.17 10.77 3.35
C PHE A 15 3.22 10.42 4.84
N LYS A 16 3.36 11.44 5.69
CA LYS A 16 3.44 11.28 7.15
C LYS A 16 2.21 11.81 7.86
N LYS A 17 1.44 12.68 7.21
CA LYS A 17 0.21 13.26 7.71
C LYS A 17 -0.87 13.23 6.65
N LYS A 18 -2.13 13.38 7.07
CA LYS A 18 -3.28 13.37 6.16
C LYS A 18 -3.20 14.49 5.13
N GLU A 19 -2.64 15.64 5.52
CA GLU A 19 -2.53 16.83 4.69
C GLU A 19 -1.49 16.67 3.56
N ASP A 20 -0.53 15.74 3.70
CA ASP A 20 0.44 15.45 2.63
C ASP A 20 -0.24 14.78 1.42
N MET A 21 -1.45 14.23 1.63
CA MET A 21 -2.29 13.57 0.64
C MET A 21 -3.34 14.55 0.09
N ASP A 22 -2.88 15.57 -0.63
CA ASP A 22 -3.76 16.56 -1.27
C ASP A 22 -4.65 15.89 -2.33
N SER A 23 -5.95 15.78 -2.02
CA SER A 23 -6.93 15.11 -2.86
C SER A 23 -7.12 15.76 -4.23
N LYS A 24 -6.83 17.05 -4.40
CA LYS A 24 -6.90 17.73 -5.71
C LYS A 24 -5.65 17.49 -6.52
N LYS A 25 -4.47 17.54 -5.88
CA LYS A 25 -3.18 17.31 -6.53
C LYS A 25 -3.07 15.89 -7.09
N TYR A 26 -3.58 14.91 -6.35
CA TYR A 26 -3.49 13.50 -6.72
C TYR A 26 -4.77 12.92 -7.34
N ALA A 27 -5.74 13.76 -7.70
CA ALA A 27 -6.98 13.32 -8.36
C ALA A 27 -6.77 12.84 -9.80
N ASP A 28 -5.72 13.30 -10.47
CA ASP A 28 -5.38 12.84 -11.82
C ASP A 28 -4.94 11.37 -11.80
N PHE A 29 -5.26 10.62 -12.85
CA PHE A 29 -4.90 9.20 -12.95
C PHE A 29 -3.39 8.95 -12.90
N ARG A 30 -2.57 9.96 -13.22
CA ARG A 30 -1.10 9.93 -13.12
C ARG A 30 -0.57 10.67 -11.89
N GLY A 31 -1.46 11.12 -11.00
CA GLY A 31 -1.08 11.90 -9.82
C GLY A 31 -0.03 11.20 -8.94
N PHE A 32 0.00 9.87 -8.97
CA PHE A 32 0.91 9.05 -8.18
C PHE A 32 2.10 8.46 -8.97
N ASP A 33 2.24 8.74 -10.27
CA ASP A 33 3.30 8.13 -11.11
C ASP A 33 4.72 8.36 -10.56
N PHE A 34 4.93 9.47 -9.86
CA PHE A 34 6.23 9.84 -9.26
C PHE A 34 6.35 9.48 -7.77
N ILE A 35 5.37 8.79 -7.21
CA ILE A 35 5.34 8.42 -5.79
C ILE A 35 5.66 6.94 -5.66
N GLN A 36 6.71 6.63 -4.90
CA GLN A 36 7.07 5.27 -4.55
C GLN A 36 6.76 4.99 -3.08
N GLY A 37 6.33 3.76 -2.81
CA GLY A 37 6.08 3.25 -1.47
C GLY A 37 6.40 1.77 -1.40
N GLU A 38 6.56 1.28 -0.19
CA GLU A 38 6.94 -0.10 0.08
C GLU A 38 5.88 -0.77 0.96
N LEU A 39 5.64 -2.05 0.73
CA LEU A 39 4.78 -2.88 1.56
C LEU A 39 5.64 -3.83 2.38
N GLU A 40 5.61 -3.68 3.70
CA GLU A 40 6.21 -4.62 4.62
C GLU A 40 5.17 -5.65 5.04
N ILE A 41 5.37 -6.91 4.67
CA ILE A 41 4.42 -7.99 4.98
C ILE A 41 4.94 -8.75 6.19
N PHE A 42 4.06 -9.00 7.17
CA PHE A 42 4.45 -9.74 8.35
C PHE A 42 4.82 -11.18 7.96
N LYS A 43 5.86 -11.70 8.61
CA LYS A 43 6.45 -13.00 8.30
C LYS A 43 5.44 -14.16 8.30
N GLU A 44 4.40 -14.08 9.12
CA GLU A 44 3.33 -15.10 9.15
C GLU A 44 2.53 -15.20 7.83
N TYR A 45 2.56 -14.14 7.00
CA TYR A 45 1.84 -14.05 5.73
C TYR A 45 2.75 -14.14 4.50
N GLU A 46 4.06 -14.29 4.67
CA GLU A 46 5.06 -14.34 3.59
C GLU A 46 4.73 -15.38 2.51
N LYS A 47 4.21 -16.56 2.91
CA LYS A 47 3.79 -17.61 1.97
C LYS A 47 2.70 -17.17 0.99
N GLY A 48 1.89 -16.17 1.36
CA GLY A 48 0.85 -15.61 0.52
C GLY A 48 1.37 -14.69 -0.60
N LEU A 49 2.66 -14.33 -0.57
CA LEU A 49 3.30 -13.54 -1.61
C LEU A 49 3.78 -14.36 -2.80
N LYS A 50 3.55 -15.67 -2.78
CA LYS A 50 3.87 -16.52 -3.92
C LYS A 50 3.14 -16.02 -5.17
N ASP A 51 3.87 -15.92 -6.28
CA ASP A 51 3.35 -15.59 -7.61
C ASP A 51 2.92 -14.12 -7.82
N VAL A 52 3.16 -13.21 -6.86
CA VAL A 52 2.80 -11.78 -7.01
C VAL A 52 3.70 -11.02 -8.00
N GLU A 53 4.95 -11.45 -8.17
CA GLU A 53 5.95 -10.78 -9.02
C GLU A 53 5.59 -10.83 -10.52
N GLY A 54 4.76 -11.78 -10.95
CA GLY A 54 4.33 -11.91 -12.35
C GLY A 54 3.28 -10.89 -12.79
N PHE A 55 2.82 -10.02 -11.88
CA PHE A 55 1.79 -9.01 -12.13
C PHE A 55 2.36 -7.58 -12.16
N SER A 56 3.68 -7.43 -12.16
CA SER A 56 4.33 -6.13 -12.35
C SER A 56 4.16 -5.66 -13.81
N LEU A 57 3.49 -4.52 -13.98
CA LEU A 57 3.34 -3.80 -15.25
C LEU A 57 4.61 -3.04 -15.63
#